data_AF-A0A1D2AE88-F1
#
_entry.id   AF-A0A1D2AE88-F1
#
_cell.length_a   1.000
_cell.length_b   1.000
_cell.length_c   1.000
_cell.angle_alpha   90.00
_cell.angle_beta   90.00
_cell.angle_gamma   90.00
#
_symmetry.space_group_name_H-M   'P 1'
#
loop_
_entity.id
_entity.type
_entity.pdbx_description
1 polymer ?
#
loop_
_entity_poly.entity_id
_entity_poly.type
_entity_poly.pdbx_seq_one_letter_code
_entity_poly.pdbx_strand_id
1 'polypeptide(L)'
;MRSSSRQSDRTRRKSVASAPRLMLPIHPSAKKAAIGLLSLCYAAWFILLGIGVARYEELPTRLKSSDLPLHHFDRFFRATGALLVLGLLGIRALTAVLFPGLYPGSQLLAPGLIYSLQLLLRWGLYYLHLSGLIFNPSHWDDGLKQAAPHIMSDHVLLGAAVQAGLASEACLPLLRWHTGSMQPLGHRIALGLHALVAAVLALLVAGESYFTVRYFHPPVENLVAILVGLLLFQAPLVLFNLKALQAASRARLIPGAATKTGPARKTGKRLTEGPDGEL
;
A
#
# COMPACT_ATOMS: atom_id res chain seq x y z
N MET A 1 1.60 -69.62 -8.89
CA MET A 1 0.63 -68.50 -8.85
C MET A 1 -0.05 -68.46 -7.48
N ARG A 2 0.38 -67.58 -6.58
CA ARG A 2 -0.35 -67.22 -5.36
C ARG A 2 -0.25 -65.71 -5.18
N SER A 3 -1.41 -65.08 -5.13
CA SER A 3 -1.66 -63.67 -4.90
C SER A 3 -1.24 -63.26 -3.49
N SER A 4 -0.58 -62.10 -3.36
CA SER A 4 -0.56 -61.36 -2.10
C SER A 4 -0.73 -59.87 -2.40
N SER A 5 -1.99 -59.46 -2.37
CA SER A 5 -2.46 -58.09 -2.40
C SER A 5 -2.06 -57.37 -1.10
N ARG A 6 -1.00 -56.55 -1.14
CA ARG A 6 -0.71 -55.59 -0.07
C ARG A 6 -1.64 -54.39 -0.20
N GLN A 7 -2.80 -54.51 0.42
CA GLN A 7 -3.81 -53.46 0.47
C GLN A 7 -3.68 -52.70 1.80
N SER A 8 -3.47 -51.39 1.65
CA SER A 8 -4.04 -50.35 2.51
C SER A 8 -3.73 -50.40 4.01
N ASP A 9 -2.66 -49.73 4.42
CA ASP A 9 -2.63 -49.08 5.73
C ASP A 9 -2.34 -47.58 5.58
N ARG A 10 -3.29 -46.89 4.93
CA ARG A 10 -3.32 -45.43 4.85
C ARG A 10 -3.77 -44.92 6.22
N THR A 11 -2.77 -44.76 7.08
CA THR A 11 -2.76 -43.98 8.31
C THR A 11 -3.79 -42.86 8.29
N ARG A 12 -4.94 -43.16 8.91
CA ARG A 12 -6.02 -42.22 9.23
C ARG A 12 -5.49 -41.28 10.31
N ARG A 13 -4.67 -40.28 9.95
CA ARG A 13 -4.33 -39.16 10.82
C ARG A 13 -5.63 -38.47 11.19
N LYS A 14 -6.15 -38.78 12.38
CA LYS A 14 -7.24 -38.05 13.02
C LYS A 14 -6.82 -36.58 13.02
N SER A 15 -7.56 -35.74 12.30
CA SER A 15 -7.37 -34.29 12.36
C SER A 15 -7.60 -33.88 13.81
N VAL A 16 -6.52 -33.57 14.52
CA VAL A 16 -6.62 -32.99 15.85
C VAL A 16 -7.40 -31.70 15.67
N ALA A 17 -8.63 -31.68 16.18
CA ALA A 17 -9.48 -30.51 16.18
C ALA A 17 -8.68 -29.40 16.86
N SER A 18 -8.26 -28.41 16.06
CA SER A 18 -7.49 -27.28 16.57
C SER A 18 -8.34 -26.59 17.63
N ALA A 19 -7.82 -26.51 18.85
CA ALA A 19 -8.51 -25.89 19.96
C ALA A 19 -9.02 -24.50 19.54
N PRO A 20 -10.25 -24.12 19.91
CA PRO A 20 -10.83 -22.84 19.54
C PRO A 20 -9.90 -21.74 20.05
N ARG A 21 -9.26 -21.02 19.11
CA ARG A 21 -8.44 -19.86 19.44
C ARG A 21 -9.38 -18.83 20.04
N LEU A 22 -9.25 -18.59 21.34
CA LEU A 22 -9.96 -17.55 22.06
C LEU A 22 -9.55 -16.19 21.45
N MET A 23 -10.32 -15.70 20.48
CA MET A 23 -10.09 -14.39 19.89
C MET A 23 -10.67 -13.35 20.85
N LEU A 24 -9.81 -12.75 21.66
CA LEU A 24 -10.22 -11.63 22.51
C LEU A 24 -10.76 -10.49 21.63
N PRO A 25 -11.91 -9.89 21.98
CA PRO A 25 -12.45 -8.75 21.27
C PRO A 25 -11.45 -7.60 21.33
N ILE A 26 -11.22 -6.97 20.18
CA ILE A 26 -10.40 -5.75 20.15
C ILE A 26 -11.15 -4.64 20.86
N HIS A 27 -10.49 -4.02 21.83
CA HIS A 27 -11.03 -2.86 22.53
C HIS A 27 -11.33 -1.74 21.52
N PRO A 28 -12.52 -1.10 21.55
CA PRO A 28 -12.91 -0.05 20.61
C PRO A 28 -11.91 1.12 20.53
N SER A 29 -11.09 1.33 21.57
CA SER A 29 -9.99 2.30 21.56
C SER A 29 -8.91 1.97 20.51
N ALA A 30 -8.60 0.70 20.27
CA ALA A 30 -7.56 0.31 19.33
C ALA A 30 -7.95 0.67 17.88
N LYS A 31 -9.22 0.47 17.51
CA LYS A 31 -9.73 0.83 16.17
C LYS A 31 -9.62 2.34 15.94
N LYS A 32 -10.00 3.14 16.94
CA LYS A 32 -9.85 4.60 16.90
C LYS A 32 -8.37 4.98 16.77
N ALA A 33 -7.47 4.33 17.51
CA ALA A 33 -6.03 4.56 17.42
C ALA A 33 -5.47 4.24 16.03
N ALA A 34 -5.88 3.13 15.40
CA ALA A 34 -5.44 2.78 14.06
C ALA A 34 -5.94 3.75 12.99
N ILE A 35 -7.21 4.19 13.07
CA ILE A 35 -7.74 5.23 12.17
C ILE A 35 -7.00 6.56 12.38
N GLY A 36 -6.75 6.94 13.64
CA GLY A 36 -6.03 8.16 13.98
C GLY A 36 -4.60 8.14 13.44
N LEU A 37 -3.88 7.04 13.62
CA LEU A 37 -2.51 6.89 13.13
C LEU A 37 -2.46 6.83 11.59
N LEU A 38 -3.39 6.11 10.95
CA LEU A 38 -3.54 6.14 9.48
C LEU A 38 -3.74 7.59 9.01
N SER A 39 -4.70 8.29 9.60
CA SER A 39 -4.99 9.68 9.26
C SER A 39 -3.77 10.57 9.45
N LEU A 40 -3.00 10.39 10.52
CA LEU A 40 -1.77 11.12 10.78
C LEU A 40 -0.69 10.86 9.71
N CYS A 41 -0.48 9.62 9.29
CA CYS A 41 0.49 9.27 8.24
C CYS A 41 0.19 9.97 6.91
N TYR A 42 -1.09 10.08 6.54
CA TYR A 42 -1.51 10.81 5.34
C TYR A 42 -1.48 12.33 5.55
N ALA A 43 -1.96 12.82 6.70
CA ALA A 43 -2.04 14.25 7.00
C ALA A 43 -0.68 14.92 7.13
N ALA A 44 0.35 14.20 7.61
CA ALA A 44 1.70 14.75 7.76
C ALA A 44 2.26 15.36 6.47
N TRP A 45 1.98 14.73 5.32
CA TRP A 45 2.38 15.25 4.02
C TRP A 45 1.66 16.57 3.70
N PHE A 46 0.33 16.60 3.80
CA PHE A 46 -0.45 17.82 3.56
C PHE A 46 -0.07 18.98 4.50
N ILE A 47 0.18 18.68 5.78
CA ILE A 47 0.61 19.68 6.75
C ILE A 47 1.95 20.27 6.32
N LEU A 48 2.94 19.44 5.97
CA LEU A 48 4.24 19.91 5.54
C LEU A 48 4.16 20.74 4.25
N LEU A 49 3.42 20.28 3.24
CA LEU A 49 3.25 21.06 2.02
C LEU A 49 2.51 22.37 2.28
N GLY A 50 1.48 22.38 3.13
CA GLY A 50 0.77 23.60 3.52
C GLY A 50 1.69 24.60 4.21
N ILE A 51 2.56 24.14 5.12
CA ILE A 51 3.59 24.99 5.75
C ILE A 51 4.56 25.52 4.69
N GLY A 52 4.99 24.68 3.73
CA GLY A 52 5.91 25.08 2.67
C GLY A 52 5.31 26.15 1.76
N VAL A 53 4.06 25.96 1.31
CA VAL A 53 3.31 26.94 0.51
C VAL A 53 3.09 28.25 1.28
N ALA A 54 2.75 28.18 2.57
CA ALA A 54 2.57 29.36 3.41
C ALA A 54 3.89 30.12 3.71
N ARG A 55 5.02 29.43 3.55
CA ARG A 55 6.38 29.98 3.71
C ARG A 55 7.08 30.17 2.38
N TYR A 56 6.34 30.19 1.28
CA TYR A 56 6.87 30.35 -0.06
C TYR A 56 7.79 31.57 -0.14
N GLU A 57 8.99 31.38 -0.65
CA GLU A 57 9.96 32.45 -0.90
C GLU A 57 9.94 32.79 -2.39
N GLU A 58 9.46 34.00 -2.72
CA GLU A 58 9.32 34.47 -4.10
C GLU A 58 10.64 34.37 -4.89
N LEU A 59 10.54 34.01 -6.17
CA LEU A 59 11.68 33.91 -7.08
C LEU A 59 12.35 35.27 -7.32
N PRO A 60 13.69 35.33 -7.54
CA PRO A 60 14.61 34.20 -7.61
C PRO A 60 15.39 34.07 -6.30
N THR A 61 14.99 33.15 -5.42
CA THR A 61 15.92 32.64 -4.42
C THR A 61 17.07 31.97 -5.18
N ARG A 62 18.28 32.55 -5.10
CA ARG A 62 19.52 31.99 -5.68
C ARG A 62 19.96 30.67 -5.02
N LEU A 63 19.04 29.96 -4.36
CA LEU A 63 19.28 28.71 -3.68
C LEU A 63 19.36 27.59 -4.72
N LYS A 64 20.54 26.99 -4.82
CA LYS A 64 20.71 25.78 -5.63
C LYS A 64 20.12 24.61 -4.86
N SER A 65 19.51 23.65 -5.56
CA SER A 65 19.05 22.39 -4.94
C SER A 65 20.18 21.69 -4.15
N SER A 66 21.44 21.85 -4.55
CA SER A 66 22.62 21.32 -3.84
C SER A 66 22.77 21.81 -2.40
N ASP A 67 22.23 22.99 -2.11
CA ASP A 67 22.42 23.67 -0.82
C ASP A 67 21.27 23.35 0.15
N LEU A 68 20.24 22.64 -0.33
CA LEU A 68 19.09 22.27 0.48
C LEU A 68 19.35 21.00 1.29
N PRO A 69 18.77 20.91 2.50
CA PRO A 69 18.69 19.65 3.22
C PRO A 69 17.99 18.62 2.33
N LEU A 70 18.48 17.39 2.29
CA LEU A 70 17.95 16.29 1.47
C LEU A 70 18.31 16.31 -0.03
N HIS A 71 19.18 17.19 -0.52
CA HIS A 71 19.61 17.18 -1.94
C HIS A 71 19.97 15.78 -2.50
N HIS A 72 20.72 14.98 -1.74
CA HIS A 72 21.08 13.62 -2.18
C HIS A 72 19.86 12.70 -2.28
N PHE A 73 18.92 12.85 -1.35
CA PHE A 73 17.65 12.13 -1.39
C PHE A 73 16.79 12.61 -2.55
N ASP A 74 16.70 13.92 -2.81
CA ASP A 74 16.01 14.51 -3.97
C ASP A 74 16.51 13.89 -5.28
N ARG A 75 17.83 13.91 -5.49
CA ARG A 75 18.44 13.35 -6.70
C ARG A 75 18.10 11.87 -6.89
N PHE A 76 18.14 11.09 -5.81
CA PHE A 76 17.72 9.69 -5.83
C PHE A 76 16.21 9.57 -6.09
N PHE A 77 15.39 10.35 -5.42
CA PHE A 77 13.94 10.32 -5.50
C PHE A 77 13.42 10.68 -6.89
N ARG A 78 14.04 11.65 -7.57
CA ARG A 78 13.73 11.95 -8.98
C ARG A 78 14.01 10.77 -9.90
N ALA A 79 15.13 10.08 -9.68
CA ALA A 79 15.56 8.98 -10.54
C ALA A 79 14.75 7.70 -10.31
N THR A 80 14.46 7.36 -9.05
CA THR A 80 13.94 6.03 -8.67
C THR A 80 12.70 6.10 -7.78
N GLY A 81 12.24 7.28 -7.39
CA GLY A 81 11.20 7.45 -6.37
C GLY A 81 9.93 6.68 -6.66
N ALA A 82 9.53 6.62 -7.93
CA ALA A 82 8.34 5.90 -8.37
C ALA A 82 8.43 4.38 -8.12
N LEU A 83 9.64 3.83 -8.01
CA LEU A 83 9.91 2.42 -7.72
C LEU A 83 10.00 2.13 -6.22
N LEU A 84 10.09 3.14 -5.34
CA LEU A 84 10.27 2.93 -3.90
C LEU A 84 9.16 2.09 -3.27
N VAL A 85 7.91 2.38 -3.63
CA VAL A 85 6.76 1.64 -3.11
C VAL A 85 6.78 0.19 -3.61
N LEU A 86 7.17 -0.05 -4.86
CA LEU A 86 7.32 -1.40 -5.40
C LEU A 86 8.48 -2.15 -4.74
N GLY A 87 9.57 -1.46 -4.40
CA GLY A 87 10.68 -2.02 -3.64
C GLY A 87 10.24 -2.51 -2.25
N LEU A 88 9.45 -1.71 -1.53
CA LEU A 88 8.86 -2.13 -0.26
C LEU A 88 7.88 -3.29 -0.44
N LEU A 89 7.07 -3.28 -1.49
CA LEU A 89 6.20 -4.42 -1.79
C LEU A 89 7.03 -5.69 -2.08
N GLY A 90 8.16 -5.57 -2.76
CA GLY A 90 9.12 -6.66 -2.98
C GLY A 90 9.68 -7.20 -1.66
N ILE A 91 10.10 -6.32 -0.75
CA ILE A 91 10.55 -6.70 0.61
C ILE A 91 9.42 -7.41 1.36
N ARG A 92 8.19 -6.92 1.25
CA ARG A 92 7.02 -7.55 1.86
C ARG A 92 6.73 -8.93 1.28
N ALA A 93 6.83 -9.09 -0.04
CA ALA A 93 6.68 -10.39 -0.70
C ALA A 93 7.78 -11.36 -0.26
N LEU A 94 9.04 -10.92 -0.18
CA LEU A 94 10.14 -11.71 0.36
C LEU A 94 9.88 -12.12 1.82
N THR A 95 9.38 -11.19 2.63
CA THR A 95 9.03 -11.47 4.02
C THR A 95 7.87 -12.48 4.12
N ALA A 96 6.93 -12.46 3.18
CA ALA A 96 5.87 -13.48 3.10
C ALA A 96 6.42 -14.89 2.82
N VAL A 97 7.47 -14.98 2.02
CA VAL A 97 8.16 -16.24 1.72
C VAL A 97 8.96 -16.72 2.94
N LEU A 98 9.70 -15.82 3.60
CA LEU A 98 10.51 -16.14 4.78
C LEU A 98 9.66 -16.47 6.02
N PHE A 99 8.47 -15.88 6.13
CA PHE A 99 7.55 -16.08 7.24
C PHE A 99 6.18 -16.55 6.72
N PRO A 100 6.02 -17.85 6.40
CA PRO A 100 4.78 -18.39 5.87
C PRO A 100 3.60 -18.13 6.80
N GLY A 101 2.50 -17.61 6.23
CA GLY A 101 1.30 -17.24 7.00
C GLY A 101 1.33 -15.81 7.56
N LEU A 102 2.46 -15.10 7.46
CA LEU A 102 2.51 -13.68 7.82
C LEU A 102 1.61 -12.86 6.90
N TYR A 103 1.67 -13.08 5.57
CA TYR A 103 0.85 -12.40 4.56
C TYR A 103 -0.07 -13.34 3.78
N PRO A 104 -1.42 -13.14 3.78
CA PRO A 104 -2.29 -13.79 2.81
C PRO A 104 -2.03 -13.19 1.43
N GLY A 105 -2.13 -13.98 0.37
CA GLY A 105 -1.79 -13.54 -0.99
C GLY A 105 -2.57 -12.31 -1.48
N SER A 106 -3.82 -12.13 -1.04
CA SER A 106 -4.63 -10.94 -1.36
C SER A 106 -4.01 -9.63 -0.87
N GLN A 107 -3.20 -9.70 0.19
CA GLN A 107 -2.47 -8.56 0.74
C GLN A 107 -1.15 -8.27 0.03
N LEU A 108 -0.75 -9.08 -0.93
CA LEU A 108 0.35 -8.76 -1.85
C LEU A 108 -0.21 -8.29 -3.20
N LEU A 109 -1.21 -9.00 -3.71
CA LEU A 109 -1.78 -8.73 -5.02
C LEU A 109 -2.51 -7.38 -5.10
N ALA A 110 -3.42 -7.08 -4.17
CA ALA A 110 -4.21 -5.86 -4.25
C ALA A 110 -3.34 -4.59 -4.11
N PRO A 111 -2.41 -4.49 -3.11
CA PRO A 111 -1.46 -3.38 -3.08
C PRO A 111 -0.57 -3.33 -4.31
N GLY A 112 -0.10 -4.47 -4.82
CA GLY A 112 0.67 -4.53 -6.07
C GLY A 112 -0.04 -3.91 -7.26
N LEU A 113 -1.30 -4.29 -7.49
CA LEU A 113 -2.11 -3.71 -8.57
C LEU A 113 -2.29 -2.21 -8.39
N ILE A 114 -2.60 -1.78 -7.16
CA ILE A 114 -2.81 -0.36 -6.84
C ILE A 114 -1.52 0.44 -7.07
N TYR A 115 -0.38 0.01 -6.53
CA TYR A 115 0.89 0.70 -6.66
C TYR A 115 1.38 0.71 -8.11
N SER A 116 1.21 -0.38 -8.86
CA SER A 116 1.51 -0.43 -10.29
C SER A 116 0.62 0.52 -11.08
N LEU A 117 -0.68 0.60 -10.78
CA LEU A 117 -1.59 1.53 -11.45
C LEU A 117 -1.21 2.99 -11.14
N GLN A 118 -0.86 3.31 -9.90
CA GLN A 118 -0.39 4.64 -9.54
C GLN A 118 0.92 5.01 -10.26
N LEU A 119 1.84 4.07 -10.37
CA LEU A 119 3.08 4.25 -11.13
C LEU A 119 2.79 4.54 -12.61
N LEU A 120 1.92 3.75 -13.24
CA LEU A 120 1.52 3.94 -14.64
C LEU A 120 0.82 5.29 -14.84
N LEU A 121 -0.10 5.64 -13.94
CA LEU A 121 -0.80 6.94 -13.97
C LEU A 121 0.20 8.09 -13.84
N ARG A 122 1.15 7.99 -12.90
CA ARG A 122 2.21 8.99 -12.76
C ARG A 122 3.06 9.10 -14.02
N TRP A 123 3.49 7.98 -14.61
CA TRP A 123 4.25 8.03 -15.86
C TRP A 123 3.44 8.65 -17.00
N GLY A 124 2.15 8.33 -17.11
CA GLY A 124 1.25 8.98 -18.05
C GLY A 124 1.22 10.51 -17.85
N LEU A 125 1.01 10.98 -16.61
CA LEU A 125 1.03 12.40 -16.28
C LEU A 125 2.39 13.04 -16.58
N TYR A 126 3.50 12.36 -16.29
CA TYR A 126 4.83 12.84 -16.60
C TYR A 126 5.05 13.04 -18.11
N TYR A 127 4.65 12.08 -18.95
CA TYR A 127 4.76 12.22 -20.40
C TYR A 127 3.80 13.27 -20.98
N LEU A 128 2.58 13.39 -20.42
CA LEU A 128 1.66 14.47 -20.78
C LEU A 128 2.24 15.84 -20.41
N HIS A 129 2.94 15.93 -19.28
CA HIS A 129 3.61 17.15 -18.86
C HIS A 129 4.80 17.48 -19.77
N LEU A 130 5.68 16.49 -20.04
CA LEU A 130 6.82 16.66 -20.96
C LEU A 130 6.41 17.05 -22.38
N SER A 131 5.24 16.60 -22.84
CA SER A 131 4.68 16.99 -24.14
C SER A 131 4.02 18.36 -24.15
N GLY A 132 3.96 19.05 -23.00
CA GLY A 132 3.35 20.37 -22.86
C GLY A 132 1.82 20.37 -22.93
N LEU A 133 1.19 19.19 -22.85
CA LEU A 133 -0.27 19.05 -22.89
C LEU A 133 -0.94 19.41 -21.56
N ILE A 134 -0.21 19.27 -20.44
CA ILE A 134 -0.67 19.65 -19.10
C ILE A 134 0.40 20.45 -18.37
N PHE A 135 -0.02 21.40 -17.52
CA PHE A 135 0.87 22.31 -16.78
C PHE A 135 1.85 23.07 -17.71
N ASN A 136 1.35 23.53 -18.86
CA ASN A 136 2.15 24.28 -19.83
C ASN A 136 2.47 25.68 -19.27
N PRO A 137 3.75 26.10 -19.24
CA PRO A 137 4.18 27.43 -18.80
C PRO A 137 3.40 28.58 -19.43
N SER A 138 3.02 28.46 -20.71
CA SER A 138 2.36 29.53 -21.46
C SER A 138 1.00 29.97 -20.92
N HIS A 139 0.36 29.17 -20.06
CA HIS A 139 -0.92 29.52 -19.42
C HIS A 139 -0.78 30.20 -18.06
N TRP A 140 0.42 30.18 -17.49
CA TRP A 140 0.70 30.69 -16.14
C TRP A 140 1.66 31.87 -16.16
N ASP A 141 2.09 32.29 -17.35
CA ASP A 141 3.19 33.21 -17.54
C ASP A 141 2.81 34.37 -18.47
N ASP A 142 2.14 35.38 -17.92
CA ASP A 142 1.93 36.68 -18.58
C ASP A 142 3.17 37.60 -18.48
N GLY A 143 4.35 37.15 -18.03
CA GLY A 143 5.47 38.09 -17.84
C GLY A 143 6.90 37.59 -17.61
N LEU A 144 7.17 36.30 -17.42
CA LEU A 144 8.49 35.77 -17.05
C LEU A 144 9.00 34.70 -18.04
N LYS A 145 9.15 35.14 -19.30
CA LYS A 145 9.98 34.45 -20.30
C LYS A 145 11.39 34.20 -19.75
N GLN A 146 11.69 33.05 -19.12
CA GLN A 146 13.01 32.38 -19.20
C GLN A 146 13.24 31.08 -18.43
N ALA A 147 12.35 30.53 -17.61
CA ALA A 147 12.65 29.25 -16.96
C ALA A 147 12.10 28.07 -17.79
N ALA A 148 12.93 27.03 -17.96
CA ALA A 148 12.62 25.74 -18.58
C ALA A 148 11.21 25.20 -18.22
N PRO A 149 10.60 24.30 -19.04
CA PRO A 149 9.28 23.74 -18.76
C PRO A 149 9.17 23.30 -17.31
N HIS A 150 8.07 23.64 -16.64
CA HIS A 150 7.80 23.45 -15.20
C HIS A 150 7.76 21.97 -14.77
N ILE A 151 8.88 21.25 -14.92
CA ILE A 151 9.12 19.81 -14.64
C ILE A 151 8.77 19.41 -13.18
N MET A 152 8.39 20.36 -12.33
CA MET A 152 8.30 20.17 -10.89
C MET A 152 6.88 20.09 -10.32
N SER A 153 5.81 20.43 -11.07
CA SER A 153 4.46 19.92 -10.73
C SER A 153 4.47 18.39 -10.69
N ASP A 154 5.30 17.75 -11.52
CA ASP A 154 5.55 16.29 -11.46
C ASP A 154 6.24 15.87 -10.16
N HIS A 155 7.09 16.71 -9.55
CA HIS A 155 7.77 16.34 -8.31
C HIS A 155 6.79 16.25 -7.13
N VAL A 156 5.87 17.21 -7.00
CA VAL A 156 4.79 17.16 -5.99
C VAL A 156 3.86 15.98 -6.25
N LEU A 157 3.53 15.70 -7.52
CA LEU A 157 2.69 14.56 -7.89
C LEU A 157 3.38 13.22 -7.65
N LEU A 158 4.68 13.11 -7.94
CA LEU A 158 5.51 11.97 -7.59
C LEU A 158 5.56 11.79 -6.07
N GLY A 159 5.78 12.88 -5.32
CA GLY A 159 5.69 12.93 -3.88
C GLY A 159 4.36 12.37 -3.37
N ALA A 160 3.25 12.81 -3.95
CA ALA A 160 1.91 12.32 -3.59
C ALA A 160 1.74 10.82 -3.88
N ALA A 161 2.15 10.34 -5.05
CA ALA A 161 2.05 8.93 -5.43
C ALA A 161 2.86 8.02 -4.48
N VAL A 162 4.11 8.38 -4.23
CA VAL A 162 5.00 7.58 -3.39
C VAL A 162 4.56 7.66 -1.93
N GLN A 163 4.26 8.85 -1.42
CA GLN A 163 3.80 9.05 -0.05
C GLN A 163 2.55 8.21 0.26
N ALA A 164 1.59 8.16 -0.66
CA ALA A 164 0.37 7.40 -0.47
C ALA A 164 0.65 5.91 -0.22
N GLY A 165 1.57 5.34 -1.02
CA GLY A 165 2.03 3.96 -0.88
C GLY A 165 2.84 3.74 0.40
N LEU A 166 3.77 4.64 0.73
CA LEU A 166 4.57 4.55 1.95
C LEU A 166 3.71 4.64 3.22
N ALA A 167 2.75 5.57 3.27
CA ALA A 167 1.79 5.69 4.37
C ALA A 167 0.94 4.42 4.52
N SER A 168 0.53 3.82 3.40
CA SER A 168 -0.19 2.55 3.37
C SER A 168 0.65 1.40 3.96
N GLU A 169 1.92 1.28 3.56
CA GLU A 169 2.84 0.26 4.08
C GLU A 169 3.22 0.50 5.55
N ALA A 170 3.36 1.75 5.98
CA ALA A 170 3.62 2.10 7.39
C ALA A 170 2.47 1.67 8.31
N CYS A 171 1.23 1.66 7.80
CA CYS A 171 0.05 1.27 8.58
C CYS A 171 -0.21 -0.25 8.61
N LEU A 172 0.59 -1.04 7.90
CA LEU A 172 0.37 -2.47 7.76
C LEU A 172 0.37 -3.27 9.07
N PRO A 173 1.30 -3.02 10.02
CA PRO A 173 1.30 -3.74 11.30
C PRO A 173 0.03 -3.46 12.10
N LEU A 174 -0.54 -2.26 11.98
CA LEU A 174 -1.79 -1.88 12.63
C LEU A 174 -2.95 -2.71 12.10
N LEU A 175 -3.05 -2.85 10.77
CA LEU A 175 -4.04 -3.72 10.14
C LEU A 175 -3.89 -5.18 10.63
N ARG A 176 -2.66 -5.62 10.91
CA ARG A 176 -2.40 -6.99 11.39
C ARG A 176 -2.64 -7.22 12.86
N TRP A 177 -2.21 -6.31 13.72
CA TRP A 177 -2.65 -6.29 15.11
C TRP A 177 -4.18 -6.25 15.18
N HIS A 178 -4.83 -5.52 14.27
CA HIS A 178 -6.29 -5.50 14.15
C HIS A 178 -6.95 -6.79 13.64
N THR A 179 -6.21 -7.73 13.07
CA THR A 179 -6.72 -9.07 12.70
C THR A 179 -6.47 -10.13 13.78
N GLY A 180 -5.69 -9.80 14.82
CA GLY A 180 -5.64 -10.48 16.13
C GLY A 180 -5.38 -11.96 16.10
N SER A 181 -4.54 -12.39 15.17
CA SER A 181 -3.74 -13.58 15.37
C SER A 181 -2.60 -13.19 16.32
N MET A 182 -2.39 -13.92 17.41
CA MET A 182 -1.12 -13.82 18.14
C MET A 182 0.00 -14.18 17.17
N GLN A 183 0.75 -13.17 16.76
CA GLN A 183 1.85 -13.34 15.82
C GLN A 183 3.10 -13.79 16.59
N PRO A 184 3.86 -14.78 16.07
CA PRO A 184 5.17 -15.12 16.60
C PRO A 184 6.05 -13.87 16.77
N LEU A 185 7.01 -13.88 17.70
CA LEU A 185 7.87 -12.71 17.96
C LEU A 185 8.57 -12.23 16.67
N GLY A 186 9.11 -13.14 15.87
CA GLY A 186 9.76 -12.81 14.59
C GLY A 186 8.83 -12.11 13.60
N HIS A 187 7.54 -12.47 13.57
CA HIS A 187 6.54 -11.83 12.71
C HIS A 187 6.28 -10.37 13.14
N ARG A 188 6.24 -10.12 14.46
CA ARG A 188 6.06 -8.77 15.01
C ARG A 188 7.26 -7.87 14.71
N ILE A 189 8.48 -8.40 14.87
CA ILE A 189 9.72 -7.67 14.56
C ILE A 189 9.77 -7.32 13.07
N ALA A 190 9.53 -8.29 12.18
CA ALA A 190 9.54 -8.06 10.74
C ALA A 190 8.52 -6.99 10.31
N LEU A 191 7.29 -7.06 10.84
CA LEU A 191 6.25 -6.05 10.60
C LEU A 191 6.66 -4.67 11.11
N GLY A 192 7.20 -4.59 12.33
CA GLY A 192 7.63 -3.33 12.95
C GLY A 192 8.75 -2.66 12.15
N LEU A 193 9.76 -3.42 11.73
CA LEU A 193 10.85 -2.92 10.90
C LEU A 193 10.35 -2.43 9.53
N HIS A 194 9.47 -3.20 8.88
CA HIS A 194 8.87 -2.80 7.60
C HIS A 194 8.14 -1.46 7.71
N ALA A 195 7.29 -1.31 8.73
CA ALA A 195 6.57 -0.06 8.94
C ALA A 195 7.48 1.11 9.32
N LEU A 196 8.52 0.86 10.12
CA LEU A 196 9.49 1.89 10.47
C LEU A 196 10.21 2.41 9.22
N VAL A 197 10.69 1.51 8.35
CA VAL A 197 11.34 1.88 7.09
C VAL A 197 10.37 2.67 6.21
N ALA A 198 9.13 2.21 6.06
CA ALA A 198 8.11 2.92 5.30
C ALA A 198 7.81 4.32 5.87
N ALA A 199 7.72 4.47 7.19
CA ALA A 199 7.48 5.74 7.85
C ALA A 199 8.65 6.72 7.70
N VAL A 200 9.89 6.24 7.82
CA VAL A 200 11.09 7.06 7.60
C VAL A 200 11.14 7.55 6.15
N LEU A 201 10.92 6.67 5.18
CA LEU A 201 10.85 7.05 3.77
C LEU A 201 9.72 8.06 3.52
N ALA A 202 8.56 7.89 4.17
CA ALA A 202 7.44 8.82 4.05
C ALA A 202 7.79 10.22 4.56
N LEU A 203 8.50 10.30 5.69
CA LEU A 203 9.00 11.57 6.22
C LEU A 203 10.02 12.22 5.29
N LEU A 204 10.92 11.44 4.67
CA LEU A 204 11.89 11.95 3.69
C LEU A 204 11.18 12.51 2.44
N VAL A 205 10.20 11.78 1.89
CA VAL A 205 9.39 12.24 0.75
C VAL A 205 8.61 13.51 1.09
N ALA A 206 8.02 13.58 2.28
CA ALA A 206 7.29 14.76 2.73
C ALA A 206 8.21 15.98 2.96
N GLY A 207 9.41 15.74 3.54
CA GLY A 207 10.43 16.77 3.71
C GLY A 207 10.92 17.32 2.37
N GLU A 208 11.18 16.45 1.40
CA GLU A 208 11.57 16.88 0.05
C GLU A 208 10.47 17.66 -0.66
N SER A 209 9.23 17.18 -0.53
CA SER A 209 8.06 17.88 -1.08
C SER A 209 7.89 19.27 -0.45
N TYR A 210 8.20 19.43 0.84
CA TYR A 210 8.20 20.73 1.52
C TYR A 210 9.21 21.70 0.90
N PHE A 211 10.45 21.27 0.68
CA PHE A 211 11.46 22.11 0.04
C PHE A 211 11.06 22.48 -1.39
N THR A 212 10.51 21.53 -2.13
CA THR A 212 9.96 21.75 -3.47
C THR A 212 8.92 22.88 -3.49
N VAL A 213 7.89 22.80 -2.66
CA VAL A 213 6.80 23.79 -2.66
C VAL A 213 7.21 25.14 -2.08
N ARG A 214 8.18 25.18 -1.17
CA ARG A 214 8.63 26.42 -0.52
C ARG A 214 9.50 27.28 -1.44
N TYR A 215 10.39 26.65 -2.21
CA TYR A 215 11.47 27.39 -2.88
C TYR A 215 11.36 27.45 -4.40
N PHE A 216 10.59 26.56 -5.03
CA PHE A 216 10.71 26.38 -6.48
C PHE A 216 9.44 26.67 -7.29
N HIS A 217 8.26 26.63 -6.67
CA HIS A 217 6.98 26.76 -7.39
C HIS A 217 6.06 27.82 -6.82
N PRO A 218 5.39 28.61 -7.67
CA PRO A 218 4.32 29.49 -7.25
C PRO A 218 3.26 28.73 -6.42
N PRO A 219 2.70 29.35 -5.36
CA PRO A 219 1.70 28.73 -4.50
C PRO A 219 0.52 28.10 -5.25
N VAL A 220 0.04 28.75 -6.31
CA VAL A 220 -1.12 28.26 -7.08
C VAL A 220 -0.82 26.94 -7.78
N GLU A 221 0.36 26.82 -8.41
CA GLU A 221 0.78 25.57 -9.06
C GLU A 221 0.87 24.42 -8.04
N ASN A 222 1.45 24.70 -6.87
CA ASN A 222 1.53 23.73 -5.77
C ASN A 222 0.16 23.29 -5.28
N LEU A 223 -0.78 24.22 -5.08
CA LEU A 223 -2.14 23.90 -4.63
C LEU A 223 -2.88 23.01 -5.62
N VAL A 224 -2.73 23.27 -6.92
CA VAL A 224 -3.30 22.40 -7.97
C VAL A 224 -2.66 21.02 -7.93
N ALA A 225 -1.32 20.94 -7.86
CA ALA A 225 -0.61 19.66 -7.79
C ALA A 225 -0.98 18.85 -6.53
N ILE A 226 -1.14 19.50 -5.38
CA ILE A 226 -1.59 18.90 -4.13
C ILE A 226 -3.01 18.33 -4.29
N LEU A 227 -3.93 19.09 -4.88
CA LEU A 227 -5.31 18.65 -5.09
C LEU A 227 -5.38 17.47 -6.05
N VAL A 228 -4.67 17.54 -7.17
CA VAL A 228 -4.58 16.44 -8.14
C VAL A 228 -3.95 15.21 -7.49
N GLY A 229 -2.86 15.38 -6.74
CA GLY A 229 -2.19 14.30 -6.02
C GLY A 229 -3.08 13.66 -4.94
N LEU A 230 -3.89 14.46 -4.25
CA LEU A 230 -4.91 13.97 -3.31
C LEU A 230 -5.92 13.07 -4.01
N LEU A 231 -6.52 13.56 -5.10
CA LEU A 231 -7.60 12.88 -5.80
C LEU A 231 -7.12 11.60 -6.50
N LEU A 232 -5.97 11.65 -7.16
CA LEU A 232 -5.46 10.54 -7.97
C LEU A 232 -4.70 9.50 -7.16
N PHE A 233 -3.99 9.90 -6.11
CA PHE A 233 -3.09 9.00 -5.39
C PHE A 233 -3.46 8.76 -3.93
N GLN A 234 -3.67 9.82 -3.15
CA GLN A 234 -3.86 9.68 -1.70
C GLN A 234 -5.25 9.11 -1.36
N ALA A 235 -6.33 9.71 -1.87
CA ALA A 235 -7.70 9.33 -1.54
C ALA A 235 -8.04 7.88 -1.89
N PRO A 236 -7.66 7.33 -3.07
CA PRO A 236 -7.90 5.92 -3.38
C PRO A 236 -7.27 4.96 -2.37
N LEU A 237 -6.05 5.24 -1.89
CA LEU A 237 -5.35 4.38 -0.94
C LEU A 237 -5.90 4.53 0.48
N VAL A 238 -6.25 5.74 0.89
CA VAL A 238 -6.96 5.97 2.16
C VAL A 238 -8.27 5.17 2.18
N LEU A 239 -9.07 5.27 1.12
CA LEU A 239 -10.34 4.54 1.01
C LEU A 239 -10.12 3.03 0.99
N PHE A 240 -9.11 2.54 0.27
CA PHE A 240 -8.73 1.13 0.27
C PHE A 240 -8.37 0.64 1.68
N ASN A 241 -7.51 1.37 2.39
CA ASN A 241 -7.06 1.02 3.74
C ASN A 241 -8.19 1.06 4.77
N LEU A 242 -9.07 2.06 4.68
CA LEU A 242 -10.27 2.14 5.52
C LEU A 242 -11.22 0.97 5.27
N LYS A 243 -11.47 0.61 4.01
CA LYS A 243 -12.29 -0.56 3.65
C LYS A 243 -11.66 -1.86 4.16
N ALA A 244 -10.35 -2.02 4.01
CA ALA A 244 -9.62 -3.18 4.52
C ALA A 244 -9.74 -3.30 6.05
N LEU A 245 -9.57 -2.19 6.78
CA LEU A 245 -9.74 -2.15 8.24
C LEU A 245 -11.18 -2.49 8.66
N GLN A 246 -12.18 -1.96 7.95
CA GLN A 246 -13.59 -2.26 8.20
C GLN A 246 -13.91 -3.74 7.94
N ALA A 247 -13.43 -4.32 6.84
CA ALA A 247 -13.62 -5.72 6.50
C ALA A 247 -12.98 -6.65 7.55
N ALA A 248 -11.74 -6.34 7.98
CA ALA A 248 -11.06 -7.05 9.05
C ALA A 248 -11.84 -6.99 10.38
N SER A 249 -12.46 -5.85 10.68
CA SER A 249 -13.30 -5.69 11.87
C SER A 249 -14.58 -6.54 11.79
N ARG A 250 -15.23 -6.61 10.62
CA ARG A 250 -16.47 -7.40 10.40
C ARG A 250 -16.22 -8.90 10.45
N ALA A 251 -15.14 -9.38 9.83
CA ALA A 251 -14.80 -10.81 9.79
C ALA A 251 -14.61 -11.44 11.18
N ARG A 252 -14.35 -10.63 12.21
CA ARG A 252 -14.22 -11.06 13.61
C ARG A 252 -15.53 -11.11 14.39
N LEU A 253 -16.50 -10.26 14.04
CA LEU A 253 -17.81 -10.20 14.72
C LEU A 253 -18.73 -11.37 14.33
N ILE A 254 -18.38 -12.12 13.29
CA ILE A 254 -19.11 -13.33 12.88
C ILE A 254 -18.17 -14.54 12.97
N PRO A 255 -17.92 -15.08 14.19
CA PRO A 255 -17.16 -16.31 14.36
C PRO A 255 -18.02 -17.47 13.83
N GLY A 256 -17.91 -17.76 12.53
CA GLY A 256 -18.68 -18.85 11.89
C GLY A 256 -18.89 -18.72 10.38
N ALA A 257 -18.68 -17.53 9.79
CA ALA A 257 -18.88 -17.35 8.34
C ALA A 257 -17.68 -17.78 7.48
N ALA A 258 -16.50 -17.95 8.06
CA ALA A 258 -15.24 -18.12 7.30
C ALA A 258 -14.94 -19.57 6.83
N THR A 259 -15.75 -20.57 7.19
CA THR A 259 -15.50 -21.97 6.78
C THR A 259 -16.80 -22.69 6.42
N LYS A 260 -17.49 -22.20 5.39
CA LYS A 260 -18.35 -23.03 4.53
C LYS A 260 -17.76 -23.12 3.11
N THR A 261 -16.46 -23.36 2.99
CA THR A 261 -15.97 -24.13 1.84
C THR A 261 -16.45 -25.57 2.08
N GLY A 262 -17.68 -25.84 1.63
CA GLY A 262 -18.32 -27.13 1.83
C GLY A 262 -17.42 -28.27 1.33
N PRO A 263 -17.43 -29.43 2.01
CA PRO A 263 -16.71 -30.59 1.49
C PRO A 263 -17.19 -30.84 0.07
N ALA A 264 -16.24 -30.94 -0.87
CA ALA A 264 -16.51 -31.33 -2.25
C ALA A 264 -17.48 -32.50 -2.22
N ARG A 265 -18.72 -32.25 -2.67
CA ARG A 265 -19.78 -33.25 -2.76
C ARG A 265 -19.23 -34.31 -3.69
N LYS A 266 -18.69 -35.40 -3.13
CA LYS A 266 -18.44 -36.63 -3.86
C LYS A 266 -19.81 -37.08 -4.33
N THR A 267 -20.15 -36.73 -5.57
CA THR A 267 -21.19 -37.37 -6.34
C THR A 267 -20.84 -38.84 -6.42
N GLY A 268 -21.33 -39.60 -5.46
CA GLY A 268 -21.33 -41.05 -5.49
C GLY A 268 -22.10 -41.45 -6.75
N LYS A 269 -21.35 -41.93 -7.75
CA LYS A 269 -21.88 -42.60 -8.92
C LYS A 269 -22.57 -43.86 -8.39
N ARG A 270 -23.89 -43.83 -8.28
CA ARG A 270 -24.72 -44.98 -7.93
C ARG A 270 -24.57 -45.99 -9.06
N LEU A 271 -23.83 -47.06 -8.83
CA LEU A 271 -23.84 -48.24 -9.69
C LEU A 271 -25.26 -48.82 -9.57
N THR A 272 -26.03 -48.72 -10.64
CA THR A 272 -27.24 -49.51 -10.83
C THR A 272 -26.78 -50.92 -11.17
N GLU A 273 -26.87 -51.82 -10.19
CA GLU A 273 -26.95 -53.25 -10.43
C GLU A 273 -28.25 -53.50 -11.22
N GLY A 274 -28.10 -54.00 -12.44
CA GLY A 274 -29.19 -54.53 -13.24
C GLY A 274 -29.41 -56.00 -12.84
N PRO A 275 -30.67 -56.43 -12.65
CA PRO A 275 -31.01 -57.74 -12.14
C PRO A 275 -30.79 -58.85 -13.18
N ASP A 276 -30.38 -60.00 -12.68
CA ASP A 276 -30.52 -61.30 -13.32
C ASP A 276 -32.00 -61.55 -13.69
N GLY A 277 -32.26 -62.08 -14.89
CA GLY A 277 -33.59 -62.47 -15.31
C GLY A 277 -33.69 -62.98 -16.76
N GLU A 278 -33.52 -64.29 -16.91
CA GLU A 278 -34.19 -65.20 -17.87
C GLU A 278 -33.94 -65.05 -19.39
N LEU A 279 -33.19 -66.01 -19.95
CA LEU A 279 -33.69 -67.08 -20.84
C LEU A 279 -32.75 -68.30 -20.77
#